data_AF-A0A0F9EJH5-F1
#
_entry.id   AF-A0A0F9EJH5-F1
#
_cell.length_a   1.000
_cell.length_b   1.000
_cell.length_c   1.000
_cell.angle_alpha   90.00
_cell.angle_beta   90.00
_cell.angle_gamma   90.00
#
_symmetry.space_group_name_H-M   'P 1'
#
loop_
_entity.id
_entity.type
_entity.pdbx_description
1 polymer ?
#
loop_
_entity_poly.entity_id
_entity_poly.type
_entity_poly.pdbx_seq_one_letter_code
_entity_poly.pdbx_strand_id
1 'polypeptide(L)'
;MYNEAKDYLNKLEQLAENEWWKRYDHPWQSLTLYAEMYEGLNLLENALEHYQNAITLFEKRRQLIIHDELKITLAGERDSQDLYFQATRCAIKLYKKAARTYNPIQTKFYAELLFNFAEHGKARALLDLIANTITTSSKSENQIISKWRQLNSKSMVWNRLLAQVQSTKVPDKNHIIYLKQQIDNNEYELQRIEKEIENISPNFYQLINPNAQIISLKDVSALLSDKTAIFQYYYLEEEFLAWAITNQGIVKAIMEKSDTRKLSKKISDFHTACANQKNWEHLDSQTIF
;
A
#
# COMPACT_ATOMS: atom_id res chain seq x y z
N MET A 1 4.50 14.05 23.55
CA MET A 1 4.78 12.96 22.59
C MET A 1 5.13 13.46 21.18
N TYR A 2 4.20 13.92 20.32
CA TYR A 2 4.57 14.29 18.92
C TYR A 2 5.48 15.52 18.79
N ASN A 3 5.32 16.53 19.66
CA ASN A 3 6.24 17.67 19.70
C ASN A 3 7.67 17.25 20.07
N GLU A 4 7.81 16.36 21.06
CA GLU A 4 9.13 15.81 21.44
C GLU A 4 9.73 14.99 20.31
N ALA A 5 8.92 14.17 19.61
CA ALA A 5 9.36 13.42 18.44
C ALA A 5 9.89 14.36 17.34
N LYS A 6 9.23 15.50 17.10
CA LYS A 6 9.71 16.53 16.17
C LYS A 6 11.02 17.14 16.62
N ASP A 7 11.19 17.40 17.91
CA ASP A 7 12.46 17.94 18.44
C ASP A 7 13.62 16.95 18.29
N TYR A 8 13.38 15.65 18.52
CA TYR A 8 14.38 14.61 18.28
C TYR A 8 14.72 14.48 16.80
N LEU A 9 13.71 14.57 15.92
CA LEU A 9 13.91 14.52 14.47
C LEU A 9 14.75 15.69 13.97
N ASN A 10 14.46 16.91 14.42
CA ASN A 10 15.23 18.11 14.08
C ASN A 10 16.70 17.97 14.52
N LYS A 11 16.94 17.42 15.72
CA LYS A 11 18.31 17.16 16.20
C LYS A 11 19.02 16.11 15.34
N LEU A 12 18.29 15.08 14.90
CA LEU A 12 18.84 14.04 14.04
C LEU A 12 19.23 14.58 12.66
N GLU A 13 18.40 15.44 12.05
CA GLU A 13 18.71 16.11 10.78
C GLU A 13 19.93 17.05 10.89
N GLN A 14 20.10 17.73 12.02
CA GLN A 14 21.29 18.55 12.29
C GLN A 14 22.58 17.72 12.37
N LEU A 15 22.49 16.48 12.86
CA LEU A 15 23.65 15.60 13.06
C LEU A 15 23.99 14.74 11.85
N ALA A 16 22.99 14.30 11.08
CA ALA A 16 23.14 13.30 10.03
C ALA A 16 22.99 13.84 8.60
N GLU A 17 22.89 15.18 8.45
CA GLU A 17 22.53 15.91 7.22
C GLU A 17 21.07 15.66 6.78
N ASN A 18 20.52 16.58 5.97
CA ASN A 18 19.19 16.41 5.40
C ASN A 18 19.12 15.12 4.57
N GLU A 19 18.00 14.40 4.70
CA GLU A 19 17.74 13.15 3.97
C GLU A 19 18.69 11.97 4.30
N TRP A 20 19.24 11.94 5.51
CA TRP A 20 20.03 10.82 6.06
C TRP A 20 19.42 9.43 5.77
N TRP A 21 18.09 9.34 5.76
CA TRP A 21 17.32 8.13 5.51
C TRP A 21 17.51 7.56 4.09
N LYS A 22 17.97 8.34 3.10
CA LYS A 22 18.25 7.86 1.73
C LYS A 22 19.34 6.80 1.68
N ARG A 23 20.17 6.72 2.73
CA ARG A 23 21.30 5.78 2.82
C ARG A 23 20.89 4.42 3.39
N TYR A 24 19.66 4.26 3.87
CA TYR A 24 19.15 3.02 4.47
C TYR A 24 18.46 2.15 3.43
N ASP A 25 18.33 0.85 3.73
CA ASP A 25 17.68 -0.13 2.86
C ASP A 25 16.17 0.10 2.70
N HIS A 26 15.55 0.79 3.68
CA HIS A 26 14.11 1.04 3.76
C HIS A 26 13.77 2.53 3.99
N PRO A 27 14.13 3.44 3.06
CA PRO A 27 13.95 4.88 3.23
C PRO A 27 12.48 5.30 3.43
N TRP A 28 11.53 4.53 2.89
CA TRP A 28 10.11 4.78 3.06
C TRP A 28 9.66 4.66 4.51
N GLN A 29 10.26 3.80 5.35
CA GLN A 29 9.89 3.66 6.75
C GLN A 29 10.16 4.95 7.54
N SER A 30 11.29 5.60 7.25
CA SER A 30 11.62 6.89 7.86
C SER A 30 10.61 7.96 7.42
N LEU A 31 10.26 7.99 6.13
CA LEU A 31 9.24 8.91 5.63
C LEU A 31 7.85 8.64 6.24
N THR A 32 7.47 7.39 6.48
CA THR A 32 6.25 7.03 7.20
C THR A 32 6.26 7.59 8.63
N LEU A 33 7.39 7.51 9.35
CA LEU A 33 7.52 8.09 10.69
C LEU A 33 7.38 9.63 10.67
N TYR A 34 7.96 10.30 9.67
CA TYR A 34 7.75 11.74 9.47
C TYR A 34 6.26 12.03 9.26
N ALA A 35 5.61 11.25 8.39
CA ALA A 35 4.21 11.41 8.07
C ALA A 35 3.31 11.25 9.30
N GLU A 36 3.51 10.18 10.09
CA GLU A 36 2.78 9.92 11.34
C GLU A 36 2.96 11.06 12.36
N MET A 37 4.19 11.57 12.48
CA MET A 37 4.48 12.70 13.36
C MET A 37 3.72 13.95 12.91
N TYR A 38 3.82 14.32 11.63
CA TYR A 38 3.10 15.48 11.09
C TYR A 38 1.57 15.31 11.19
N GLU A 39 1.07 14.10 10.97
CA GLU A 39 -0.35 13.78 11.14
C GLU A 39 -0.79 13.94 12.61
N GLY A 40 0.03 13.47 13.55
CA GLY A 40 -0.17 13.64 14.99
C GLY A 40 -0.12 15.11 15.45
N LEU A 41 0.62 15.96 14.72
CA LEU A 41 0.66 17.41 14.91
C LEU A 41 -0.44 18.16 14.14
N ASN A 42 -1.34 17.45 13.47
CA ASN A 42 -2.41 18.01 12.63
C ASN A 42 -1.88 18.88 11.45
N LEU A 43 -0.63 18.67 11.04
CA LEU A 43 -0.02 19.24 9.85
C LEU A 43 -0.23 18.28 8.67
N LEU A 44 -1.49 18.13 8.29
CA LEU A 44 -1.96 17.05 7.41
C LEU A 44 -1.38 17.13 5.99
N GLU A 45 -1.16 18.34 5.48
CA GLU A 45 -0.58 18.54 4.15
C GLU A 45 0.88 18.05 4.09
N ASN A 46 1.68 18.34 5.12
CA ASN A 46 3.04 17.81 5.27
C ASN A 46 3.03 16.29 5.44
N ALA A 47 2.10 15.77 6.25
CA ALA A 47 1.96 14.33 6.44
C ALA A 47 1.67 13.61 5.12
N LEU A 48 0.74 14.14 4.32
CA LEU A 48 0.38 13.61 3.02
C LEU A 48 1.58 13.59 2.06
N GLU A 49 2.36 14.67 2.01
CA GLU A 49 3.56 14.74 1.16
C GLU A 49 4.56 13.63 1.52
N HIS A 50 4.82 13.43 2.82
CA HIS A 50 5.70 12.36 3.26
C HIS A 50 5.14 10.96 2.96
N TYR A 51 3.83 10.74 3.12
CA TYR A 51 3.19 9.49 2.71
C TYR A 51 3.34 9.22 1.20
N GLN A 52 3.15 10.24 0.35
CA GLN A 52 3.31 10.12 -1.11
C GLN A 52 4.75 9.79 -1.49
N ASN A 53 5.72 10.45 -0.86
CA ASN A 53 7.13 10.18 -1.07
C ASN A 53 7.50 8.77 -0.60
N ALA A 54 6.98 8.34 0.55
CA ALA A 54 7.16 6.98 1.06
C ALA A 54 6.61 5.94 0.08
N ILE A 55 5.37 6.11 -0.40
CA ILE A 55 4.74 5.24 -1.40
C ILE A 55 5.56 5.21 -2.69
N THR A 56 6.02 6.36 -3.18
CA THR A 56 6.83 6.44 -4.40
C THR A 56 8.13 5.66 -4.26
N LEU A 57 8.84 5.80 -3.14
CA LEU A 57 10.07 5.05 -2.88
C LEU A 57 9.80 3.56 -2.68
N PHE A 58 8.72 3.22 -1.98
CA PHE A 58 8.28 1.85 -1.77
C PHE A 58 7.98 1.15 -3.09
N GLU A 59 7.17 1.76 -3.97
CA GLU A 59 6.83 1.20 -5.28
C GLU A 59 8.05 1.13 -6.20
N LYS A 60 8.90 2.17 -6.21
CA LYS A 60 10.16 2.13 -6.97
C LYS A 60 11.07 0.99 -6.52
N ARG A 61 11.19 0.76 -5.21
CA ARG A 61 11.99 -0.35 -4.68
C ARG A 61 11.35 -1.69 -5.02
N ARG A 62 10.03 -1.80 -4.92
CA ARG A 62 9.29 -3.01 -5.28
C ARG A 62 9.44 -3.37 -6.75
N GLN A 63 9.43 -2.41 -7.67
CA GLN A 63 9.72 -2.66 -9.09
C GLN A 63 11.09 -3.31 -9.32
N LEU A 64 12.03 -3.13 -8.39
CA LEU A 64 13.39 -3.68 -8.45
C LEU A 64 13.55 -5.01 -7.68
N ILE A 65 12.56 -5.41 -6.87
CA ILE A 65 12.65 -6.54 -5.92
C ILE A 65 11.58 -7.58 -6.21
N ILE A 66 11.99 -8.86 -6.39
CA ILE A 66 11.04 -9.96 -6.65
C ILE A 66 11.11 -11.07 -5.58
N HIS A 67 9.91 -11.40 -5.09
CA HIS A 67 9.42 -12.49 -4.22
C HIS A 67 10.04 -12.76 -2.83
N ASP A 68 11.34 -13.02 -2.67
CA ASP A 68 11.88 -13.42 -1.34
C ASP A 68 12.54 -12.27 -0.58
N GLU A 69 13.12 -11.27 -1.26
CA GLU A 69 13.39 -9.98 -0.61
C GLU A 69 12.08 -9.25 -0.29
N LEU A 70 10.99 -9.52 -1.02
CA LEU A 70 9.63 -9.13 -0.61
C LEU A 70 9.31 -9.76 0.75
N LYS A 71 9.54 -11.07 0.98
CA LYS A 71 9.33 -11.68 2.31
C LYS A 71 10.22 -11.10 3.41
N ILE A 72 11.47 -10.74 3.12
CA ILE A 72 12.40 -10.18 4.12
C ILE A 72 12.10 -8.69 4.39
N THR A 73 11.69 -7.94 3.36
CA THR A 73 11.28 -6.53 3.46
C THR A 73 9.88 -6.36 4.06
N LEU A 74 8.98 -7.32 3.82
CA LEU A 74 7.66 -7.47 4.46
C LEU A 74 7.75 -8.05 5.88
N ALA A 75 8.89 -8.61 6.28
CA ALA A 75 9.14 -9.00 7.67
C ALA A 75 9.65 -7.85 8.54
N GLY A 76 9.83 -6.64 7.98
CA GLY A 76 9.98 -5.42 8.76
C GLY A 76 8.64 -5.05 9.38
N GLU A 77 8.63 -4.64 10.65
CA GLU A 77 7.47 -4.45 11.54
C GLU A 77 6.33 -3.52 11.04
N ARG A 78 6.37 -2.97 9.83
CA ARG A 78 5.32 -2.15 9.22
C ARG A 78 5.07 -2.55 7.78
N ASP A 79 3.91 -3.13 7.55
CA ASP A 79 3.51 -3.72 6.28
C ASP A 79 3.20 -2.66 5.21
N SER A 80 3.34 -3.04 3.95
CA SER A 80 2.92 -2.18 2.82
C SER A 80 1.45 -1.75 2.92
N GLN A 81 0.60 -2.61 3.49
CA GLN A 81 -0.80 -2.30 3.77
C GLN A 81 -0.94 -1.15 4.78
N ASP A 82 -0.10 -1.10 5.80
CA ASP A 82 -0.10 -0.03 6.82
C ASP A 82 0.20 1.32 6.17
N LEU A 83 1.23 1.38 5.31
CA LEU A 83 1.60 2.61 4.60
C LEU A 83 0.42 3.16 3.79
N TYR A 84 -0.21 2.32 2.98
CA TYR A 84 -1.36 2.73 2.17
C TYR A 84 -2.57 3.09 3.03
N PHE A 85 -2.84 2.31 4.08
CA PHE A 85 -3.95 2.58 5.01
C PHE A 85 -3.79 3.93 5.70
N GLN A 86 -2.59 4.23 6.21
CA GLN A 86 -2.29 5.51 6.85
C GLN A 86 -2.37 6.68 5.87
N ALA A 87 -1.90 6.51 4.63
CA ALA A 87 -2.06 7.52 3.58
C ALA A 87 -3.54 7.78 3.25
N THR A 88 -4.37 6.72 3.14
CA THR A 88 -5.83 6.82 2.99
C THR A 88 -6.45 7.55 4.18
N ARG A 89 -6.05 7.24 5.41
CA ARG A 89 -6.52 7.89 6.64
C ARG A 89 -6.23 9.39 6.62
N CYS A 90 -5.00 9.78 6.26
CA CYS A 90 -4.61 11.18 6.13
C CYS A 90 -5.42 11.90 5.04
N ALA A 91 -5.61 11.25 3.88
CA ALA A 91 -6.44 11.78 2.79
C ALA A 91 -7.91 11.98 3.22
N ILE A 92 -8.49 11.09 4.03
CA ILE A 92 -9.83 11.27 4.62
C ILE A 92 -9.89 12.52 5.51
N LYS A 93 -8.88 12.75 6.34
CA LYS A 93 -8.82 13.94 7.21
C LYS A 93 -8.79 15.23 6.38
N LEU A 94 -7.97 15.26 5.32
CA LEU A 94 -7.89 16.38 4.38
C LEU A 94 -9.18 16.58 3.59
N TYR A 95 -9.80 15.51 3.10
CA TYR A 95 -11.11 15.54 2.46
C TYR A 95 -12.17 16.16 3.37
N LYS A 96 -12.26 15.70 4.63
CA LYS A 96 -13.20 16.25 5.62
C LYS A 96 -12.91 17.72 5.93
N LYS A 97 -11.63 18.13 6.01
CA LYS A 97 -11.23 19.53 6.22
C LYS A 97 -11.66 20.40 5.03
N ALA A 98 -11.40 19.97 3.80
CA ALA A 98 -11.77 20.68 2.58
C ALA A 98 -13.30 20.78 2.38
N ALA A 99 -14.03 19.73 2.74
CA ALA A 99 -15.49 19.74 2.68
C ALA A 99 -16.10 20.73 3.67
N ARG A 100 -15.52 20.86 4.87
CA ARG A 100 -15.95 21.85 5.89
C ARG A 100 -15.66 23.28 5.49
N THR A 101 -14.59 23.52 4.73
CA THR A 101 -14.23 24.84 4.22
C THR A 101 -14.91 25.17 2.88
N TYR A 102 -15.82 24.32 2.41
CA TYR A 102 -16.54 24.46 1.14
C TYR A 102 -15.61 24.70 -0.07
N ASN A 103 -14.45 24.04 -0.08
CA ASN A 103 -13.52 24.09 -1.21
C ASN A 103 -13.72 22.86 -2.12
N PRO A 104 -14.52 22.97 -3.20
CA PRO A 104 -14.87 21.81 -4.04
C PRO A 104 -13.65 21.24 -4.79
N ILE A 105 -12.69 22.09 -5.16
CA ILE A 105 -11.48 21.67 -5.88
C ILE A 105 -10.62 20.78 -4.98
N GLN A 106 -10.34 21.25 -3.76
CA GLN A 106 -9.57 20.46 -2.77
C GLN A 106 -10.32 19.21 -2.34
N THR A 107 -11.64 19.30 -2.15
CA THR A 107 -12.47 18.14 -1.77
C THR A 107 -12.37 17.04 -2.82
N LYS A 108 -12.46 17.39 -4.11
CA LYS A 108 -12.31 16.43 -5.20
C LYS A 108 -10.90 15.85 -5.28
N PHE A 109 -9.88 16.69 -5.14
CA PHE A 109 -8.48 16.25 -5.14
C PHE A 109 -8.20 15.22 -4.03
N TYR A 110 -8.63 15.49 -2.80
CA TYR A 110 -8.42 14.56 -1.69
C TYR A 110 -9.29 13.31 -1.78
N ALA A 111 -10.47 13.39 -2.40
CA ALA A 111 -11.28 12.21 -2.73
C ALA A 111 -10.56 11.28 -3.70
N GLU A 112 -9.95 11.83 -4.76
CA GLU A 112 -9.16 11.05 -5.72
C GLU A 112 -7.96 10.38 -5.03
N LEU A 113 -7.23 11.10 -4.18
CA LEU A 113 -6.10 10.54 -3.43
C LEU A 113 -6.52 9.43 -2.46
N LEU A 114 -7.60 9.65 -1.70
CA LEU A 114 -8.17 8.65 -0.80
C LEU A 114 -8.45 7.33 -1.54
N PHE A 115 -9.16 7.43 -2.66
CA PHE A 115 -9.52 6.28 -3.47
C PHE A 115 -8.27 5.60 -4.01
N ASN A 116 -7.34 6.40 -4.54
CA ASN A 116 -6.11 5.90 -5.13
C ASN A 116 -5.27 5.09 -4.13
N PHE A 117 -5.00 5.64 -2.95
CA PHE A 117 -4.24 4.93 -1.91
C PHE A 117 -4.96 3.68 -1.42
N ALA A 118 -6.28 3.74 -1.24
CA ALA A 118 -7.06 2.61 -0.76
C ALA A 118 -7.04 1.45 -1.76
N GLU A 119 -7.27 1.72 -3.03
CA GLU A 119 -7.27 0.69 -4.07
C GLU A 119 -5.86 0.15 -4.33
N HIS A 120 -4.82 0.99 -4.27
CA HIS A 120 -3.43 0.51 -4.34
C HIS A 120 -3.09 -0.42 -3.18
N GLY A 121 -3.44 -0.05 -1.94
CA GLY A 121 -3.22 -0.90 -0.77
C GLY A 121 -3.96 -2.24 -0.87
N LYS A 122 -5.23 -2.23 -1.28
CA LYS A 122 -6.05 -3.44 -1.44
C LYS A 122 -5.60 -4.34 -2.60
N ALA A 123 -5.36 -3.75 -3.77
CA ALA A 123 -4.85 -4.48 -4.92
C ALA A 123 -3.50 -5.10 -4.57
N ARG A 124 -2.65 -4.40 -3.83
CA ARG A 124 -1.36 -4.93 -3.39
C ARG A 124 -1.52 -6.14 -2.47
N ALA A 125 -2.38 -6.04 -1.46
CA ALA A 125 -2.71 -7.14 -0.57
C ALA A 125 -3.15 -8.38 -1.36
N LEU A 126 -4.03 -8.19 -2.34
CA LEU A 126 -4.50 -9.26 -3.22
C LEU A 126 -3.37 -9.84 -4.08
N LEU A 127 -2.52 -9.00 -4.66
CA LEU A 127 -1.38 -9.44 -5.46
C LEU A 127 -0.38 -10.25 -4.64
N ASP A 128 -0.14 -9.88 -3.38
CA ASP A 128 0.73 -10.65 -2.49
C ASP A 128 0.11 -12.00 -2.13
N LEU A 129 -1.22 -12.07 -1.93
CA LEU A 129 -1.93 -13.34 -1.75
C LEU A 129 -1.86 -14.23 -3.00
N ILE A 130 -2.05 -13.64 -4.19
CA ILE A 130 -1.99 -14.37 -5.46
C ILE A 130 -0.57 -14.86 -5.75
N ALA A 131 0.45 -14.04 -5.51
CA ALA A 131 1.85 -14.43 -5.60
C ALA A 131 2.15 -15.67 -4.76
N ASN A 132 1.67 -15.69 -3.51
CA ASN A 132 1.85 -16.83 -2.61
C ASN A 132 1.16 -18.10 -3.12
N THR A 133 -0.05 -18.00 -3.67
CA THR A 133 -0.79 -19.18 -4.19
C THR A 133 -0.19 -19.72 -5.50
N ILE A 134 0.27 -18.85 -6.40
CA ILE A 134 0.88 -19.25 -7.68
C ILE A 134 2.13 -20.13 -7.48
N THR A 135 2.88 -19.95 -6.39
CA THR A 135 4.05 -20.82 -6.08
C THR A 135 3.71 -22.28 -5.81
N THR A 136 2.43 -22.60 -5.56
CA THR A 136 1.99 -23.95 -5.16
C THR A 136 1.29 -24.75 -6.26
N SER A 137 0.95 -24.15 -7.40
CA SER A 137 0.21 -24.82 -8.48
C SER A 137 1.13 -25.42 -9.54
N SER A 138 1.65 -26.62 -9.28
CA SER A 138 2.35 -27.45 -10.28
C SER A 138 1.40 -28.53 -10.81
N LYS A 139 0.91 -28.41 -12.05
CA LYS A 139 0.41 -29.58 -12.82
C LYS A 139 0.22 -29.37 -14.34
N SER A 140 0.28 -28.15 -14.87
CA SER A 140 0.35 -27.90 -16.32
C SER A 140 1.03 -26.56 -16.62
N GLU A 141 2.26 -26.40 -16.13
CA GLU A 141 2.93 -25.09 -16.17
C GLU A 141 3.43 -24.77 -17.59
N ASN A 142 2.98 -23.63 -18.12
CA ASN A 142 3.46 -23.10 -19.39
C ASN A 142 4.97 -22.78 -19.27
N GLN A 143 5.79 -23.27 -20.21
CA GLN A 143 7.25 -23.16 -20.17
C GLN A 143 7.73 -21.70 -20.00
N ILE A 144 6.97 -20.74 -20.53
CA ILE A 144 7.27 -19.30 -20.42
C ILE A 144 7.08 -18.79 -18.98
N ILE A 145 6.04 -19.25 -18.27
CA ILE A 145 5.80 -18.90 -16.86
C ILE A 145 6.90 -19.51 -15.99
N SER A 146 7.29 -20.76 -16.26
CA SER A 146 8.43 -21.39 -15.56
C SER A 146 9.74 -20.61 -15.78
N LYS A 147 9.98 -20.11 -17.00
CA LYS A 147 11.18 -19.33 -17.32
C LYS A 147 11.16 -17.96 -16.64
N TRP A 148 10.01 -17.30 -16.60
CA TRP A 148 9.81 -16.06 -15.81
C TRP A 148 10.13 -16.28 -14.33
N ARG A 149 9.61 -17.35 -13.71
CA ARG A 149 9.93 -17.70 -12.31
C ARG A 149 11.42 -17.93 -12.08
N GLN A 150 12.10 -18.61 -13.00
CA GLN A 150 13.54 -18.84 -12.93
C GLN A 150 14.35 -17.54 -13.02
N LEU A 151 14.01 -16.65 -13.95
CA LEU A 151 14.67 -15.35 -14.06
C LEU A 151 14.43 -14.50 -12.81
N ASN A 152 13.23 -14.50 -12.24
CA ASN A 152 12.94 -13.84 -10.97
C ASN A 152 13.79 -14.37 -9.82
N SER A 153 13.94 -15.70 -9.75
CA SER A 153 14.80 -16.36 -8.75
C SER A 153 16.28 -15.98 -8.95
N LYS A 154 16.74 -15.80 -10.20
CA LYS A 154 18.09 -15.33 -10.49
C LYS A 154 18.31 -13.87 -10.10
N SER A 155 17.34 -12.98 -10.36
CA SER A 155 17.40 -11.57 -9.89
C SER A 155 17.66 -11.50 -8.39
N MET A 156 16.95 -12.33 -7.61
CA MET A 156 17.11 -12.42 -6.17
C MET A 156 18.54 -12.83 -5.76
N VAL A 157 19.10 -13.87 -6.38
CA VAL A 157 20.45 -14.35 -6.07
C VAL A 157 21.49 -13.26 -6.37
N TRP A 158 21.37 -12.58 -7.51
CA TRP A 158 22.33 -11.55 -7.89
C TRP A 158 22.28 -10.31 -7.00
N ASN A 159 21.08 -9.84 -6.65
CA ASN A 159 20.91 -8.70 -5.74
C ASN A 159 21.46 -9.00 -4.34
N ARG A 160 21.20 -10.21 -3.81
CA ARG A 160 21.75 -10.64 -2.52
C ARG A 160 23.27 -10.71 -2.52
N LEU A 161 23.86 -11.26 -3.58
CA LEU A 161 25.32 -11.32 -3.74
C LEU A 161 25.91 -9.90 -3.82
N LEU A 162 25.23 -8.98 -4.51
CA LEU A 162 25.69 -7.60 -4.64
C LEU A 162 25.71 -6.90 -3.28
N ALA A 163 24.62 -7.02 -2.52
CA ALA A 163 24.53 -6.48 -1.16
C ALA A 163 25.59 -7.08 -0.23
N GLN A 164 25.84 -8.39 -0.33
CA GLN A 164 26.87 -9.06 0.45
C GLN A 164 28.27 -8.52 0.13
N VAL A 165 28.60 -8.31 -1.14
CA VAL A 165 29.91 -7.77 -1.54
C VAL A 165 30.05 -6.31 -1.09
N GLN A 166 28.99 -5.51 -1.21
CA GLN A 166 29.00 -4.10 -0.80
C GLN A 166 29.13 -3.89 0.71
N SER A 167 28.64 -4.83 1.53
CA SER A 167 28.74 -4.78 2.99
C SER A 167 30.12 -5.21 3.54
N THR A 168 31.05 -5.66 2.69
CA THR A 168 32.41 -6.01 3.12
C THR A 168 33.27 -4.76 3.40
N LYS A 169 34.22 -4.88 4.33
CA LYS A 169 35.12 -3.76 4.72
C LYS A 169 35.95 -3.19 3.56
N VAL A 170 36.25 -4.00 2.55
CA VAL A 170 36.93 -3.59 1.31
C VAL A 170 36.20 -4.24 0.14
N PRO A 171 35.21 -3.56 -0.46
CA PRO A 171 34.43 -4.13 -1.54
C PRO A 171 35.27 -4.32 -2.81
N ASP A 172 35.20 -5.52 -3.40
CA ASP A 172 35.82 -5.77 -4.71
C ASP A 172 35.01 -5.06 -5.81
N LYS A 173 35.60 -3.99 -6.35
CA LYS A 173 34.98 -3.17 -7.40
C LYS A 173 34.71 -3.97 -8.69
N ASN A 174 35.57 -4.92 -9.05
CA ASN A 174 35.38 -5.72 -10.26
C ASN A 174 34.21 -6.70 -10.08
N HIS A 175 34.10 -7.28 -8.88
CA HIS A 175 32.98 -8.15 -8.53
C HIS A 175 31.64 -7.39 -8.50
N ILE A 176 31.63 -6.16 -7.98
CA ILE A 176 30.45 -5.27 -8.02
C ILE A 176 30.03 -4.97 -9.45
N ILE A 177 30.98 -4.63 -10.34
CA ILE A 177 30.68 -4.34 -11.75
C ILE A 177 30.10 -5.58 -12.44
N TYR A 178 30.70 -6.75 -12.20
CA TYR A 178 30.20 -8.01 -12.74
C TYR A 178 28.77 -8.32 -12.30
N LEU A 179 28.48 -8.21 -10.99
CA LEU A 179 27.13 -8.49 -10.47
C LEU A 179 26.10 -7.50 -11.00
N LYS A 180 26.44 -6.21 -11.14
CA LYS A 180 25.57 -5.22 -11.80
C LYS A 180 25.25 -5.61 -13.24
N GLN A 181 26.24 -6.05 -14.01
CA GLN A 181 26.01 -6.52 -15.38
C GLN A 181 25.11 -7.77 -15.43
N GLN A 182 25.23 -8.69 -14.46
CA GLN A 182 24.33 -9.84 -14.38
C GLN A 182 22.89 -9.43 -14.04
N ILE A 183 22.72 -8.45 -13.15
CA ILE A 183 21.41 -7.86 -12.82
C ILE A 183 20.80 -7.22 -14.06
N ASP A 184 21.53 -6.32 -14.73
CA ASP A 184 21.06 -5.61 -15.93
C ASP A 184 20.64 -6.59 -17.05
N ASN A 185 21.44 -7.65 -17.28
CA ASN A 185 21.11 -8.66 -18.29
C ASN A 185 19.88 -9.51 -17.89
N ASN A 186 19.75 -9.84 -16.60
CA ASN A 186 18.60 -10.59 -16.12
C ASN A 186 17.31 -9.74 -16.15
N GLU A 187 17.41 -8.44 -15.88
CA GLU A 187 16.30 -7.47 -16.04
C GLU A 187 15.86 -7.34 -17.50
N TYR A 188 16.80 -7.25 -18.45
CA TYR A 188 16.48 -7.21 -19.88
C TYR A 188 15.72 -8.47 -20.31
N GLU A 189 16.18 -9.65 -19.87
CA GLU A 189 15.54 -10.93 -20.17
C GLU A 189 14.16 -11.05 -19.51
N LEU A 190 13.98 -10.53 -18.30
CA LEU A 190 12.68 -10.45 -17.63
C LEU A 190 11.69 -9.60 -18.40
N GLN A 191 12.08 -8.38 -18.80
CA GLN A 191 11.23 -7.49 -19.59
C GLN A 191 10.80 -8.13 -20.91
N ARG A 192 11.68 -8.90 -21.56
CA ARG A 192 11.33 -9.63 -22.79
C ARG A 192 10.27 -10.70 -22.52
N ILE A 193 10.48 -11.54 -21.49
CA ILE A 193 9.53 -12.61 -21.17
C ILE A 193 8.20 -12.05 -20.69
N GLU A 194 8.17 -10.96 -19.95
CA GLU A 194 6.94 -10.30 -19.53
C GLU A 194 6.09 -9.84 -20.72
N LYS A 195 6.72 -9.29 -21.77
CA LYS A 195 6.03 -8.98 -23.04
C LYS A 195 5.53 -10.23 -23.77
N GLU A 196 6.26 -11.34 -23.69
CA GLU A 196 5.79 -12.62 -24.25
C GLU A 196 4.58 -13.15 -23.47
N ILE A 197 4.59 -13.03 -22.14
CA ILE A 197 3.47 -13.40 -21.26
C ILE A 197 2.25 -12.53 -21.52
N GLU A 198 2.41 -11.22 -21.75
CA GLU A 198 1.31 -10.31 -22.11
C GLU A 198 0.50 -10.84 -23.30
N ASN A 199 1.17 -11.38 -24.31
CA ASN A 199 0.53 -11.92 -25.51
C ASN A 199 -0.13 -13.29 -25.29
N ILE A 200 0.50 -14.16 -24.47
CA ILE A 200 0.10 -15.57 -24.34
C ILE A 200 -0.90 -15.78 -23.20
N SER A 201 -0.78 -14.99 -22.14
CA SER A 201 -1.68 -15.03 -21.00
C SER A 201 -1.89 -13.61 -20.45
N PRO A 202 -2.72 -12.80 -21.13
CA PRO A 202 -3.02 -11.42 -20.71
C PRO A 202 -3.54 -11.33 -19.28
N ASN A 203 -4.36 -12.29 -18.85
CA ASN A 203 -4.88 -12.35 -17.48
C ASN A 203 -3.78 -12.61 -16.45
N PHE A 204 -2.81 -13.48 -16.76
CA PHE A 204 -1.67 -13.70 -15.87
C PHE A 204 -0.76 -12.47 -15.85
N TYR A 205 -0.52 -11.85 -17.01
CA TYR A 205 0.24 -10.60 -17.11
C TYR A 205 -0.38 -9.48 -16.28
N GLN A 206 -1.69 -9.28 -16.31
CA GLN A 206 -2.38 -8.30 -15.46
C GLN A 206 -2.18 -8.54 -13.97
N LEU A 207 -2.05 -9.81 -13.56
CA LEU A 207 -1.79 -10.15 -12.17
C LEU A 207 -0.33 -9.91 -11.75
N ILE A 208 0.63 -10.13 -12.65
CA ILE A 208 2.06 -9.97 -12.31
C ILE A 208 2.62 -8.60 -12.66
N ASN A 209 1.94 -7.81 -13.49
CA ASN A 209 2.39 -6.50 -13.91
C ASN A 209 2.23 -5.49 -12.77
N PRO A 210 3.32 -4.98 -12.16
CA PRO A 210 3.24 -4.00 -11.09
C PRO A 210 2.68 -2.65 -11.56
N ASN A 211 2.64 -2.42 -12.87
CA ASN A 211 2.07 -1.24 -13.52
C ASN A 211 0.64 -1.47 -14.02
N ALA A 212 -0.01 -2.59 -13.65
CA ALA A 212 -1.42 -2.79 -13.98
C ALA A 212 -2.24 -1.60 -13.46
N GLN A 213 -2.89 -0.91 -14.38
CA GLN A 213 -3.57 0.35 -14.08
C GLN A 213 -4.74 0.07 -13.14
N ILE A 214 -4.66 0.59 -11.91
CA ILE A 214 -5.79 0.61 -11.00
C ILE A 214 -6.82 1.58 -11.57
N ILE A 215 -8.06 1.10 -11.69
CA ILE A 215 -9.18 1.89 -12.19
C ILE A 215 -9.26 3.21 -11.42
N SER A 216 -9.51 4.34 -12.10
CA SER A 216 -9.57 5.62 -11.40
C SER A 216 -10.94 5.84 -10.75
N LEU A 217 -11.00 6.72 -9.74
CA LEU A 217 -12.28 7.13 -9.14
C LEU A 217 -13.24 7.69 -10.20
N LYS A 218 -12.70 8.43 -11.18
CA LYS A 218 -13.48 8.99 -12.28
C LYS A 218 -14.12 7.88 -13.13
N ASP A 219 -13.35 6.85 -13.46
CA ASP A 219 -13.84 5.74 -14.27
C ASP A 219 -14.90 4.93 -13.51
N VAL A 220 -14.66 4.64 -12.22
CA VAL A 220 -15.66 3.99 -11.36
C VAL A 220 -16.94 4.83 -11.31
N SER A 221 -16.82 6.14 -11.08
CA SER A 221 -17.98 7.03 -10.99
C SER A 221 -18.75 7.07 -12.31
N ALA A 222 -18.06 7.11 -13.46
CA ALA A 222 -18.68 7.14 -14.77
C ALA A 222 -19.51 5.87 -15.09
N LEU A 223 -19.21 4.74 -14.43
CA LEU A 223 -19.95 3.49 -14.58
C LEU A 223 -21.20 3.40 -13.70
N LEU A 224 -21.38 4.33 -12.76
CA LEU A 224 -22.51 4.31 -11.83
C LEU A 224 -23.71 5.10 -12.36
N SER A 225 -24.91 4.56 -12.14
CA SER A 225 -26.16 5.28 -12.40
C SER A 225 -26.51 6.23 -11.25
N ASP A 226 -27.39 7.21 -11.48
CA ASP A 226 -27.83 8.20 -10.48
C ASP A 226 -28.42 7.60 -9.19
N LYS A 227 -28.89 6.35 -9.24
CA LYS A 227 -29.52 5.64 -8.11
C LYS A 227 -28.61 4.55 -7.52
N THR A 228 -27.34 4.54 -7.89
CA THR A 228 -26.38 3.55 -7.43
C THR A 228 -25.28 4.21 -6.61
N ALA A 229 -24.96 3.59 -5.48
CA ALA A 229 -23.78 3.92 -4.70
C ALA A 229 -22.97 2.65 -4.45
N ILE A 230 -21.65 2.75 -4.55
CA ILE A 230 -20.73 1.73 -4.05
C ILE A 230 -20.32 2.15 -2.64
N PHE A 231 -20.49 1.25 -1.68
CA PHE A 231 -19.91 1.39 -0.35
C PHE A 231 -18.61 0.59 -0.30
N GLN A 232 -17.51 1.26 0.03
CA GLN A 232 -16.22 0.63 0.26
C GLN A 232 -15.77 0.90 1.69
N TYR A 233 -15.06 -0.06 2.27
CA TYR A 233 -14.41 0.09 3.56
C TYR A 233 -12.99 -0.46 3.50
N TYR A 234 -12.19 -0.04 4.48
CA TYR A 234 -10.84 -0.53 4.73
C TYR A 234 -10.67 -0.58 6.25
N TYR A 235 -10.37 -1.76 6.77
CA TYR A 235 -10.19 -2.02 8.18
C TYR A 235 -8.78 -2.53 8.42
N LEU A 236 -8.06 -1.89 9.33
CA LEU A 236 -6.72 -2.30 9.73
C LEU A 236 -6.53 -1.97 11.22
N GLU A 237 -6.01 -2.94 11.97
CA GLU A 237 -5.88 -2.88 13.43
C GLU A 237 -7.19 -2.48 14.12
N GLU A 238 -7.25 -1.29 14.72
CA GLU A 238 -8.42 -0.76 15.44
C GLU A 238 -9.07 0.43 14.71
N GLU A 239 -8.74 0.66 13.44
CA GLU A 239 -9.26 1.78 12.67
C GLU A 239 -10.12 1.29 11.49
N PHE A 240 -11.31 1.88 11.39
CA PHE A 240 -12.27 1.62 10.34
C PHE A 240 -12.42 2.86 9.45
N LEU A 241 -12.06 2.70 8.18
CA LEU A 241 -12.23 3.71 7.15
C LEU A 241 -13.35 3.25 6.22
N ALA A 242 -14.26 4.15 5.85
CA ALA A 242 -15.33 3.83 4.91
C ALA A 242 -15.73 5.04 4.08
N TRP A 243 -16.17 4.80 2.85
CA TRP A 243 -16.62 5.83 1.95
C TRP A 243 -17.70 5.32 0.98
N ALA A 244 -18.51 6.26 0.51
CA ALA A 244 -19.54 6.02 -0.49
C ALA A 244 -19.17 6.73 -1.79
N ILE A 245 -19.23 6.00 -2.90
CA ILE A 245 -18.95 6.46 -4.26
C ILE A 245 -20.26 6.46 -5.04
N THR A 246 -20.57 7.57 -5.71
CA THR A 246 -21.66 7.67 -6.68
C THR A 246 -21.10 8.11 -8.03
N ASN A 247 -21.97 8.40 -9.00
CA ASN A 247 -21.56 9.00 -10.26
C ASN A 247 -20.94 10.41 -10.13
N GLN A 248 -20.99 11.01 -8.94
CA GLN A 248 -20.34 12.28 -8.60
C GLN A 248 -18.97 12.11 -7.92
N GLY A 249 -18.49 10.86 -7.74
CA GLY A 249 -17.29 10.56 -6.96
C GLY A 249 -17.62 10.24 -5.50
N ILE A 250 -16.69 10.52 -4.59
CA ILE A 250 -16.90 10.25 -3.16
C ILE A 250 -17.78 11.33 -2.55
N VAL A 251 -18.96 10.92 -2.10
CA VAL A 251 -19.98 11.80 -1.50
C VAL A 251 -19.90 11.82 0.03
N LYS A 252 -19.29 10.80 0.63
CA LYS A 252 -19.09 10.70 2.08
C LYS A 252 -17.89 9.82 2.39
N ALA A 253 -17.10 10.24 3.36
CA ALA A 253 -16.03 9.44 3.94
C ALA A 253 -16.05 9.54 5.46
N ILE A 254 -15.84 8.42 6.13
CA ILE A 254 -15.80 8.29 7.59
C ILE A 254 -14.53 7.56 8.02
N MET A 255 -14.15 7.84 9.26
CA MET A 255 -13.04 7.22 9.97
C MET A 255 -13.51 7.11 11.40
N GLU A 256 -13.51 5.89 11.92
CA GLU A 256 -13.90 5.58 13.28
C GLU A 256 -12.84 4.69 13.91
N LYS A 257 -12.53 4.94 15.17
CA LYS A 257 -11.81 3.95 15.98
C LYS A 257 -12.79 2.88 16.38
N SER A 258 -12.56 1.66 15.94
CA SER A 258 -13.41 0.52 16.21
C SER A 258 -12.67 -0.47 17.09
N ASP A 259 -13.16 -0.62 18.32
CA ASP A 259 -12.76 -1.72 19.18
C ASP A 259 -13.25 -3.03 18.54
N THR A 260 -12.30 -3.82 18.03
CA THR A 260 -12.53 -5.14 17.39
C THR A 260 -13.50 -6.01 18.19
N ARG A 261 -13.44 -5.96 19.53
CA ARG A 261 -14.30 -6.75 20.41
C ARG A 261 -15.73 -6.23 20.40
N LYS A 262 -15.91 -4.90 20.44
CA LYS A 262 -17.23 -4.27 20.34
C LYS A 262 -17.87 -4.53 18.97
N LEU A 263 -17.09 -4.46 17.89
CA LEU A 263 -17.58 -4.76 16.55
C LEU A 263 -17.98 -6.24 16.41
N SER A 264 -17.15 -7.17 16.89
CA SER A 264 -17.44 -8.61 16.87
C SER A 264 -18.72 -8.92 17.66
N LYS A 265 -18.89 -8.29 18.82
CA LYS A 265 -20.11 -8.40 19.61
C LYS A 265 -21.33 -7.85 18.87
N LYS A 266 -21.23 -6.65 18.28
CA LYS A 266 -22.32 -6.06 17.47
C LYS A 266 -22.71 -6.94 16.28
N ILE A 267 -21.73 -7.56 15.59
CA ILE A 267 -21.98 -8.50 14.49
C ILE A 267 -22.71 -9.75 15.00
N SER A 268 -22.26 -10.32 16.12
CA SER A 268 -22.92 -11.47 16.75
C SER A 268 -24.36 -11.13 17.17
N ASP A 269 -24.56 -9.96 17.79
CA ASP A 269 -25.87 -9.48 18.24
C ASP A 269 -26.80 -9.24 17.03
N PHE A 270 -26.27 -8.67 15.94
CA PHE A 270 -27.00 -8.49 14.68
C PHE A 270 -27.40 -9.83 14.05
N HIS A 271 -26.47 -10.79 13.92
CA HIS A 271 -26.80 -12.12 13.40
C HIS A 271 -27.86 -12.82 14.25
N THR A 272 -27.76 -12.70 15.58
CA THR A 272 -28.75 -13.24 16.52
C THR A 272 -30.10 -12.55 16.35
N ALA A 273 -30.13 -11.23 16.15
CA ALA A 273 -31.36 -10.49 15.90
C ALA A 273 -32.02 -10.90 14.57
N CYS A 274 -31.24 -11.04 13.49
CA CYS A 274 -31.71 -11.53 12.19
C CYS A 274 -32.26 -12.95 12.27
N ALA A 275 -31.54 -13.87 12.93
CA ALA A 275 -31.99 -15.26 13.10
C ALA A 275 -33.31 -15.34 13.89
N ASN A 276 -33.53 -14.41 14.81
CA ASN A 276 -34.73 -14.34 15.63
C ASN A 276 -35.80 -13.37 15.10
N GLN A 277 -35.63 -12.79 13.90
CA GLN A 277 -36.52 -11.80 13.29
C GLN A 277 -36.85 -10.61 14.22
N LYS A 278 -35.92 -10.20 15.09
CA LYS A 278 -36.09 -9.08 16.02
C LYS A 278 -35.58 -7.78 15.41
N ASN A 279 -36.21 -6.66 15.77
CA ASN A 279 -35.72 -5.34 15.36
C ASN A 279 -34.37 -5.05 16.05
N TRP A 280 -33.36 -4.75 15.25
CA TRP A 280 -31.96 -4.58 15.69
C TRP A 280 -31.68 -3.18 16.24
N GLU A 281 -32.53 -2.20 15.94
CA GLU A 281 -32.37 -0.78 16.30
C GLU A 281 -32.34 -0.51 17.81
N HIS A 282 -32.85 -1.44 18.64
CA HIS A 282 -32.87 -1.29 20.10
C HIS A 282 -31.57 -1.68 20.80
N LEU A 283 -30.65 -2.38 20.14
CA LEU A 283 -29.42 -2.90 20.76
C LEU A 283 -28.34 -1.82 20.94
N ASP A 284 -28.38 -0.73 20.17
CA ASP A 284 -27.38 0.34 20.24
C ASP A 284 -27.62 1.33 21.40
N SER A 285 -28.79 1.27 22.05
CA SER A 285 -29.18 2.21 23.11
C SER A 285 -28.73 1.83 24.52
N GLN A 286 -28.07 0.69 24.72
CA GLN A 286 -27.69 0.19 26.05
C GLN A 286 -26.20 0.27 26.40
N THR A 287 -25.36 0.97 25.63
CA THR A 287 -23.93 1.07 25.95
C THR A 287 -23.41 2.51 25.93
N ILE A 288 -23.92 3.33 26.85
CA ILE A 288 -23.23 4.52 27.34
C ILE A 288 -23.30 4.49 28.87
N PHE A 289 -22.28 3.90 29.49
CA PHE A 289 -21.75 4.26 30.81
C PHE A 289 -20.26 3.96 30.82
#